data_AF-A0A7V8Z6J6-F1
#
_entry.id   AF-A0A7V8Z6J6-F1
#
_cell.length_a   1.000
_cell.length_b   1.000
_cell.length_c   1.000
_cell.angle_alpha   90.00
_cell.angle_beta   90.00
_cell.angle_gamma   90.00
#
_symmetry.space_group_name_H-M   'P 1'
#
loop_
_entity.id
_entity.type
_entity.pdbx_description
1 polymer ?
#
loop_
_entity_poly.entity_id
_entity_poly.type
_entity_poly.pdbx_seq_one_letter_code
_entity_poly.pdbx_strand_id
1 'polypeptide(L)'
;MLDRASNELDRLIEEHRGGTIAVFSHTGTICILALHLMGALDAPKLRPVWIHTNNCGITRFKIQTDGYVRLQTVNDTRHLADL
;
A
#
# COMPACT_ATOMS: atom_id res chain seq x y z
N MET A 1 8.99 12.09 7.66
CA MET A 1 8.55 12.02 6.24
C MET A 1 7.57 10.88 6.03
N LEU A 2 7.86 9.69 6.60
CA LEU A 2 7.00 8.52 6.56
C LEU A 2 5.60 8.81 7.13
N ASP A 3 5.54 9.41 8.32
CA ASP A 3 4.26 9.79 8.96
C ASP A 3 3.42 10.73 8.10
N ARG A 4 4.06 11.64 7.34
CA ARG A 4 3.33 12.53 6.43
C ARG A 4 2.66 11.76 5.30
N ALA A 5 3.35 10.78 4.72
CA ALA A 5 2.80 10.01 3.60
C ALA A 5 1.69 9.07 4.07
N SER A 6 1.85 8.43 5.24
CA SER A 6 0.82 7.58 5.85
C SER A 6 -0.42 8.40 6.23
N ASN A 7 -0.25 9.53 6.91
CA ASN A 7 -1.38 10.40 7.30
C ASN A 7 -2.14 10.93 6.09
N GLU A 8 -1.43 11.30 5.01
CA GLU A 8 -2.06 11.74 3.76
C GLU A 8 -2.82 10.59 3.08
N LEU A 9 -2.27 9.37 3.10
CA LEU A 9 -2.97 8.19 2.60
C LEU A 9 -4.25 7.91 3.41
N ASP A 10 -4.20 7.99 4.74
CA ASP A 10 -5.37 7.79 5.59
C ASP A 10 -6.45 8.84 5.31
N ARG A 11 -6.05 10.11 5.12
CA ARG A 11 -6.96 11.19 4.72
C ARG A 11 -7.64 10.89 3.38
N LEU A 12 -6.87 10.48 2.37
CA LEU A 12 -7.41 10.14 1.04
C LEU A 12 -8.35 8.93 1.08
N ILE A 13 -8.06 7.93 1.91
CA ILE A 13 -8.94 6.77 2.11
C ILE A 13 -10.28 7.20 2.71
N GLU A 14 -10.25 8.08 3.71
CA GLU A 14 -11.46 8.59 4.35
C GLU A 14 -12.30 9.43 3.37
N GLU A 15 -11.67 10.36 2.66
CA GLU A 15 -12.35 11.24 1.68
C GLU A 15 -12.96 10.48 0.50
N HIS A 16 -12.40 9.33 0.15
CA HIS A 16 -12.83 8.50 -0.99
C HIS A 16 -13.42 7.15 -0.56
N ARG A 17 -14.02 7.05 0.64
CA ARG A 17 -14.68 5.83 1.12
C ARG A 17 -15.66 5.26 0.09
N GLY A 18 -15.57 3.95 -0.14
CA GLY A 18 -16.40 3.23 -1.13
C GLY A 18 -15.94 3.39 -2.58
N GLY A 19 -14.97 4.27 -2.84
CA GLY A 19 -14.36 4.48 -4.15
C GLY A 19 -13.11 3.64 -4.39
N THR A 20 -12.34 4.06 -5.39
CA THR A 20 -11.02 3.50 -5.70
C THR A 20 -10.02 4.64 -5.81
N ILE A 21 -8.90 4.52 -5.09
CA ILE A 21 -7.77 5.44 -5.18
C ILE A 21 -6.59 4.74 -5.88
N ALA A 22 -5.83 5.49 -6.67
CA ALA A 22 -4.59 5.03 -7.26
C ALA A 22 -3.46 5.95 -6.80
N VAL A 23 -2.41 5.37 -6.22
CA VAL A 23 -1.26 6.10 -5.70
C VAL A 23 -0.02 5.71 -6.51
N PHE A 24 0.62 6.71 -7.12
CA PHE A 24 1.87 6.54 -7.86
C PHE A 24 3.02 7.05 -7.00
N SER A 25 4.06 6.23 -6.80
CA SER A 25 5.19 6.61 -5.98
C SER A 25 6.43 5.77 -6.30
N HIS A 26 7.46 5.88 -5.45
CA HIS A 26 8.71 5.15 -5.57
C HIS A 26 8.77 3.95 -4.62
N THR A 27 9.66 3.00 -4.89
CA THR A 27 9.78 1.72 -4.17
C THR A 27 9.76 1.86 -2.65
N GLY A 28 10.52 2.81 -2.10
CA GLY A 28 10.57 3.03 -0.64
C GLY A 28 9.24 3.51 -0.06
N THR A 29 8.63 4.51 -0.69
CA THR A 29 7.32 5.02 -0.25
C THR A 29 6.24 3.96 -0.37
N ILE A 30 6.22 3.20 -1.47
CA ILE A 30 5.24 2.12 -1.67
C ILE A 30 5.40 1.05 -0.58
N CYS A 31 6.64 0.66 -0.24
CA CYS A 31 6.90 -0.29 0.85
C CYS A 31 6.31 0.21 2.16
N ILE A 32 6.58 1.47 2.53
CA ILE A 32 6.14 2.04 3.80
C ILE A 32 4.62 2.16 3.86
N LEU A 33 3.98 2.67 2.81
CA LEU A 33 2.53 2.78 2.75
C LEU A 33 1.84 1.41 2.80
N ALA A 34 2.40 0.40 2.13
CA ALA A 34 1.89 -0.96 2.19
C ALA A 34 2.00 -1.54 3.61
N LEU A 35 3.14 -1.35 4.29
CA LEU A 35 3.32 -1.80 5.67
C LEU A 35 2.42 -1.03 6.65
N HIS A 36 2.18 0.25 6.42
CA HIS A 36 1.22 1.07 7.17
C HIS A 36 -0.19 0.46 7.09
N LEU A 37 -0.68 0.19 5.87
CA LEU A 37 -1.98 -0.43 5.65
C LEU A 37 -2.10 -1.83 6.25
N MET A 38 -0.98 -2.56 6.37
CA MET A 38 -0.94 -3.88 7.01
C MET A 38 -0.83 -3.81 8.54
N GLY A 39 -0.69 -2.61 9.14
CA GLY A 39 -0.41 -2.45 10.57
C GLY A 39 0.96 -3.02 10.98
N ALA A 40 1.89 -3.13 10.04
CA ALA A 40 3.16 -3.82 10.20
C ALA A 40 4.34 -2.88 10.54
N LEU A 41 4.20 -1.56 10.35
CA LEU A 41 5.25 -0.58 10.66
C LEU A 41 5.58 -0.56 12.16
N ASP A 42 4.56 -0.57 13.00
CA ASP A 42 4.70 -0.45 14.47
C ASP A 42 4.59 -1.80 15.18
N ALA A 43 4.61 -2.91 14.44
CA ALA A 43 4.41 -4.23 15.01
C ALA A 43 5.61 -4.63 15.89
N PRO A 44 5.45 -4.76 17.21
CA PRO A 44 6.58 -4.88 18.15
C PRO A 44 7.36 -6.20 18.02
N LYS A 45 6.78 -7.19 17.34
CA LYS A 45 7.33 -8.54 17.21
C LYS A 45 7.70 -8.91 15.76
N LEU A 46 7.44 -8.03 14.80
CA LEU A 46 7.82 -8.29 13.42
C LEU A 46 9.26 -7.81 13.19
N ARG A 47 10.03 -8.61 12.45
CA ARG A 47 11.32 -8.15 11.94
C ARG A 47 11.07 -7.01 10.95
N PRO A 48 12.02 -6.07 10.79
CA PRO A 48 11.96 -5.12 9.70
C PRO A 48 11.84 -5.88 8.38
N VAL A 49 10.72 -5.68 7.69
CA VAL A 49 10.43 -6.30 6.40
C VAL A 49 10.45 -5.23 5.32
N TRP A 50 10.90 -5.61 4.12
CA TRP A 50 10.88 -4.74 2.96
C TRP A 50 10.05 -5.39 1.86
N ILE A 51 8.99 -4.71 1.43
CA ILE A 51 8.19 -5.14 0.29
C ILE A 51 8.81 -4.53 -0.96
N HIS A 52 9.52 -5.37 -1.72
CA HIS A 52 10.09 -4.96 -2.99
C HIS A 52 8.99 -4.71 -4.02
N THR A 53 9.15 -3.64 -4.80
CA THR A 53 8.30 -3.32 -5.95
C THR A 53 9.16 -2.99 -7.16
N ASN A 54 8.82 -3.61 -8.28
CA ASN A 54 9.42 -3.38 -9.58
C ASN A 54 8.85 -2.08 -10.19
N ASN A 55 9.53 -1.56 -11.21
CA ASN A 55 8.97 -0.46 -12.01
C ASN A 55 7.60 -0.83 -12.55
N CYS A 56 6.64 0.08 -12.37
CA CYS A 56 5.24 -0.10 -12.75
C CYS A 56 4.54 -1.30 -12.08
N GLY A 57 5.12 -1.93 -11.05
CA GLY A 57 4.48 -3.02 -10.30
C GLY A 57 3.25 -2.53 -9.52
N ILE A 58 2.17 -3.32 -9.54
CA ILE A 58 0.90 -2.97 -8.90
C ILE A 58 0.71 -3.77 -7.60
N THR A 59 0.60 -3.05 -6.48
CA THR A 59 0.15 -3.60 -5.19
C THR A 59 -1.26 -3.11 -4.91
N ARG A 60 -2.19 -4.02 -4.62
CA ARG A 60 -3.61 -3.69 -4.45
C ARG A 60 -4.12 -4.11 -3.07
N PHE A 61 -4.76 -3.17 -2.39
CA PHE A 61 -5.49 -3.40 -1.16
C PHE A 61 -6.99 -3.19 -1.37
N LYS A 62 -7.82 -3.96 -0.66
CA LYS A 62 -9.25 -3.74 -0.53
C LYS A 62 -9.56 -3.44 0.94
N ILE A 63 -10.06 -2.25 1.20
CA ILE A 63 -10.51 -1.84 2.54
C ILE A 63 -12.02 -2.05 2.59
N GLN A 64 -12.47 -2.87 3.52
CA GLN A 64 -13.88 -3.18 3.70
C GLN A 64 -14.57 -2.12 4.57
N THR A 65 -15.90 -2.07 4.54
CA THR A 65 -16.71 -1.11 5.31
C THR A 65 -16.57 -1.28 6.82
N ASP A 66 -16.20 -2.48 7.27
CA ASP A 66 -15.89 -2.81 8.67
C ASP A 66 -14.45 -2.46 9.06
N GLY A 67 -13.68 -1.84 8.16
CA GLY A 67 -12.28 -1.48 8.38
C GLY A 67 -11.28 -2.60 8.12
N TYR A 68 -11.72 -3.80 7.72
CA TYR A 68 -10.80 -4.89 7.44
C TYR A 68 -10.01 -4.64 6.14
N VAL A 69 -8.68 -4.61 6.25
CA VAL A 69 -7.76 -4.37 5.13
C VAL A 69 -7.31 -5.72 4.55
N ARG A 70 -7.58 -5.93 3.26
CA ARG A 70 -7.15 -7.13 2.51
C ARG A 70 -6.12 -6.78 1.47
N LEU A 71 -4.94 -7.37 1.57
CA LEU A 71 -3.96 -7.36 0.48
C LEU A 71 -4.40 -8.35 -0.61
N GLN A 72 -4.60 -7.86 -1.83
CA GLN A 72 -5.07 -8.67 -2.97
C GLN A 72 -3.94 -9.08 -3.89
N THR A 73 -3.01 -8.16 -4.18
CA THR A 73 -1.84 -8.40 -5.03
C THR A 73 -0.65 -7.62 -4.51
N VAL A 74 0.55 -8.15 -4.69
CA VAL A 74 1.82 -7.48 -4.40
C VAL A 74 2.68 -7.52 -5.64
N ASN A 75 3.21 -6.36 -6.04
CA ASN A 75 4.20 -6.25 -7.11
C ASN A 75 3.79 -6.96 -8.42
N ASP A 76 2.53 -6.79 -8.83
CA ASP A 76 2.02 -7.41 -10.06
C ASP A 76 2.54 -6.65 -11.30
N THR A 77 3.37 -7.32 -12.09
CA THR A 77 3.92 -6.81 -13.34
C THR A 77 3.40 -7.53 -14.58
N ARG A 78 2.38 -8.41 -14.45
CA ARG A 78 1.88 -9.22 -15.59
C ARG A 78 1.34 -8.39 -16.74
N HIS A 79 0.83 -7.18 -16.45
CA HIS A 79 0.39 -6.23 -17.47
C HIS A 79 1.52 -5.66 -18.34
N LEU A 80 2.78 -5.91 -17.96
CA LEU A 80 3.98 -5.54 -18.72
C LEU A 80 4.55 -6.72 -19.53
N ALA A 81 3.94 -7.91 -19.48
CA ALA A 81 4.51 -9.11 -20.09
C ALA A 81 4.66 -9.03 -21.62
N ASP A 82 3.84 -8.18 -22.25
CA ASP A 82 3.77 -8.01 -23.70
C ASP A 82 4.37 -6.66 -24.18
N LEU A 83 5.08 -5.95 -23.29
CA LEU A 83 5.83 -4.71 -23.60
C LEU A 83 7.31 -5.00 -23.83
#